data_AF-A0A367XIL4-F1
#
_entry.id   AF-A0A367XIL4-F1
#
_cell.length_a   1.000
_cell.length_b   1.000
_cell.length_c   1.000
_cell.angle_alpha   90.00
_cell.angle_beta   90.00
_cell.angle_gamma   90.00
#
_symmetry.space_group_name_H-M   'P 1'
#
loop_
_entity.id
_entity.type
_entity.pdbx_description
1 polymer ?
#
loop_
_entity_poly.entity_id
_entity_poly.type
_entity_poly.pdbx_seq_one_letter_code
_entity_poly.pdbx_strand_id
1 'polypeptide(L)'
;MAGGEMMVPDWPGRIVDDEGHDRIAACLVMDIQNAPEWAQIVLGRVDAVINGDEGHWEMAMNAYILKVDPAICEIAPAYEEQGEEIVWVPSSEFRAALVAWIKQMDKSTG
;
A
#
# COMPACT_ATOMS: atom_id res chain seq x y z
N MET A 1 -12.81 -15.66 19.88
CA MET A 1 -12.76 -14.28 20.38
C MET A 1 -11.32 -13.81 20.34
N ALA A 2 -10.91 -13.22 19.23
CA ALA A 2 -9.66 -12.46 19.12
C ALA A 2 -9.88 -11.48 17.96
N GLY A 3 -10.92 -10.65 18.07
CA GLY A 3 -11.02 -9.44 17.27
C GLY A 3 -10.05 -8.44 17.86
N GLY A 4 -8.76 -8.62 17.62
CA GLY A 4 -7.85 -7.49 17.69
C GLY A 4 -8.40 -6.49 16.68
N GLU A 5 -8.66 -5.26 17.12
CA GLU A 5 -9.08 -4.18 16.23
C GLU A 5 -8.04 -4.10 15.12
N MET A 6 -8.35 -4.65 13.95
CA MET A 6 -7.49 -4.52 12.78
C MET A 6 -7.45 -3.04 12.48
N MET A 7 -6.26 -2.43 12.60
CA MET A 7 -6.08 -1.02 12.28
C MET A 7 -6.58 -0.81 10.86
N VAL A 8 -7.58 0.07 10.71
CA VAL A 8 -8.15 0.41 9.42
C VAL A 8 -7.27 1.51 8.82
N PRO A 9 -6.65 1.30 7.66
CA PRO A 9 -5.79 2.33 7.07
C PRO A 9 -6.60 3.57 6.71
N ASP A 10 -6.29 4.71 7.32
CA ASP A 10 -6.88 6.00 6.95
C ASP A 10 -5.81 6.99 6.46
N TRP A 11 -6.12 7.80 5.44
CA TRP A 11 -5.21 8.80 4.88
C TRP A 11 -5.95 9.99 4.26
N PRO A 12 -5.29 11.17 4.16
CA PRO A 12 -5.90 12.32 3.51
C PRO A 12 -6.27 12.02 2.05
N GLY A 13 -7.55 12.19 1.71
CA GLY A 13 -8.05 11.94 0.36
C GLY A 13 -8.62 10.54 0.15
N ARG A 14 -8.61 9.66 1.16
CA ARG A 14 -9.30 8.37 1.08
C ARG A 14 -10.79 8.58 0.78
N ILE A 15 -11.26 7.92 -0.27
CA ILE A 15 -12.66 7.78 -0.69
C ILE A 15 -13.09 6.36 -0.32
N VAL A 16 -14.13 6.25 0.50
CA VAL A 16 -14.74 4.96 0.88
C VAL A 16 -15.58 4.44 -0.28
N ASP A 17 -15.60 3.12 -0.46
CA ASP A 17 -16.26 2.42 -1.58
C ASP A 17 -15.64 2.71 -2.97
N ASP A 18 -14.42 3.25 -3.00
CA ASP A 18 -13.59 3.33 -4.20
C ASP A 18 -12.68 2.10 -4.27
N GLU A 19 -12.76 1.36 -5.37
CA GLU A 19 -12.01 0.11 -5.56
C GLU A 19 -10.49 0.30 -5.47
N GLY A 20 -9.99 1.43 -6.00
CA GLY A 20 -8.58 1.82 -5.89
C GLY A 20 -8.14 1.97 -4.45
N HIS A 21 -8.89 2.75 -3.69
CA HIS A 21 -8.60 3.00 -2.28
C HIS A 21 -8.80 1.77 -1.41
N ASP A 22 -9.81 0.95 -1.67
CA ASP A 22 -10.01 -0.29 -0.94
C ASP A 22 -8.88 -1.28 -1.24
N ARG A 23 -8.36 -1.30 -2.46
CA ARG A 23 -7.17 -2.09 -2.79
C ARG A 23 -5.90 -1.57 -2.11
N ILE A 24 -5.70 -0.25 -2.05
CA ILE A 24 -4.59 0.34 -1.28
C ILE A 24 -4.70 -0.09 0.19
N ALA A 25 -5.89 0.00 0.79
CA ALA A 25 -6.11 -0.39 2.18
C ALA A 25 -5.84 -1.90 2.39
N ALA A 26 -6.30 -2.76 1.48
CA ALA A 26 -6.02 -4.19 1.52
C ALA A 26 -4.52 -4.48 1.43
N CYS A 27 -3.80 -3.83 0.52
CA CYS A 27 -2.35 -3.96 0.40
C CYS A 27 -1.63 -3.53 1.69
N LEU A 28 -2.01 -2.40 2.29
CA LEU A 28 -1.41 -1.96 3.57
C LEU A 28 -1.63 -2.97 4.70
N VAL A 29 -2.84 -3.54 4.82
CA VAL A 29 -3.15 -4.49 5.88
C VAL A 29 -2.50 -5.85 5.65
N MET A 30 -2.50 -6.34 4.41
CA MET A 30 -2.08 -7.72 4.10
C MET A 30 -0.58 -7.83 3.78
N ASP A 31 -0.01 -6.85 3.09
CA ASP A 31 1.39 -6.86 2.64
C ASP A 31 2.31 -6.10 3.58
N ILE A 32 1.93 -4.88 3.94
CA ILE A 32 2.76 -4.02 4.79
C ILE A 32 2.61 -4.42 6.25
N GLN A 33 1.37 -4.71 6.68
CA GLN A 33 1.03 -5.10 8.05
C GLN A 33 1.52 -4.06 9.08
N ASN A 34 1.56 -4.42 10.37
CA ASN A 34 2.13 -3.56 11.42
C ASN A 34 3.67 -3.66 11.47
N ALA A 35 4.34 -3.52 10.33
CA ALA A 35 5.79 -3.63 10.19
C ALA A 35 6.41 -2.29 9.75
N PRO A 36 6.74 -1.38 10.69
CA PRO A 36 7.19 -0.02 10.36
C PRO A 36 8.49 0.01 9.55
N GLU A 37 9.45 -0.86 9.86
CA GLU A 37 10.71 -0.95 9.09
C GLU A 37 10.45 -1.35 7.64
N TRP A 38 9.52 -2.29 7.42
CA TRP A 38 9.14 -2.72 6.09
C TRP A 38 8.41 -1.62 5.32
N ALA A 39 7.45 -0.96 5.97
CA ALA A 39 6.74 0.17 5.39
C ALA A 39 7.68 1.31 4.95
N GLN A 40 8.72 1.60 5.74
CA GLN A 40 9.75 2.59 5.39
C GLN A 40 10.58 2.17 4.17
N ILE A 41 10.92 0.88 4.04
CA ILE A 41 11.62 0.37 2.86
C ILE A 41 10.77 0.55 1.60
N VAL A 42 9.49 0.16 1.66
CA VAL A 42 8.55 0.32 0.53
C VAL A 42 8.37 1.80 0.20
N LEU A 43 8.23 2.68 1.20
CA LEU A 43 8.12 4.12 0.99
C LEU A 43 9.35 4.69 0.29
N GLY A 44 10.55 4.26 0.69
CA GLY A 44 11.79 4.69 0.04
C GLY A 44 11.84 4.32 -1.45
N ARG A 45 11.32 3.13 -1.83
CA ARG A 45 11.23 2.69 -3.23
C ARG A 45 10.21 3.49 -4.02
N VAL A 46 9.02 3.70 -3.45
CA VAL A 46 7.97 4.52 -4.06
C VAL A 46 8.46 5.95 -4.27
N ASP A 47 9.17 6.53 -3.29
CA ASP A 47 9.74 7.88 -3.40
C ASP A 47 10.82 7.95 -4.48
N ALA A 48 11.71 6.96 -4.57
CA ALA A 48 12.73 6.91 -5.62
C ALA A 48 12.10 6.88 -7.02
N VAL A 49 11.00 6.13 -7.21
CA VAL A 49 10.30 6.09 -8.50
C VAL A 49 9.59 7.42 -8.80
N ILE A 50 8.85 7.98 -7.84
CA ILE A 50 8.12 9.25 -8.03
C ILE A 50 9.07 10.42 -8.30
N ASN A 51 10.23 10.45 -7.64
CA ASN A 51 11.24 11.49 -7.83
C ASN A 51 12.06 11.31 -9.12
N GLY A 52 11.95 10.16 -9.78
CA GLY A 52 12.70 9.83 -10.99
C GLY A 52 14.12 9.33 -10.75
N ASP A 53 14.45 8.93 -9.53
CA ASP A 53 15.70 8.25 -9.18
C ASP A 53 15.71 6.81 -9.70
N GLU A 54 14.54 6.16 -9.72
CA GLU A 54 14.29 4.85 -10.31
C GLU A 54 13.21 4.95 -11.42
N GLY A 55 13.36 4.20 -12.51
CA GLY A 55 12.41 4.27 -13.63
C GLY A 55 11.11 3.52 -13.37
N HIS A 56 11.18 2.44 -12.59
CA HIS A 56 10.07 1.62 -12.11
C HIS A 56 10.57 0.77 -10.94
N TRP A 57 9.66 0.28 -10.11
CA TRP A 57 9.95 -0.71 -9.08
C TRP A 57 8.83 -1.76 -9.04
N GLU A 58 9.20 -3.03 -8.98
CA GLU A 58 8.24 -4.15 -8.94
C GLU A 58 8.64 -5.15 -7.87
N MET A 59 7.67 -5.59 -7.06
CA MET A 59 7.88 -6.61 -6.05
C MET A 59 6.60 -7.41 -5.75
N ALA A 60 6.73 -8.73 -5.73
CA ALA A 60 5.74 -9.61 -5.14
C ALA A 60 5.82 -9.52 -3.61
N MET A 61 4.71 -9.17 -2.99
CA MET A 61 4.55 -9.02 -1.54
C MET A 61 3.89 -10.28 -0.96
N ASN A 62 3.15 -10.17 0.15
CA ASN A 62 2.53 -11.32 0.80
C ASN A 62 1.24 -11.78 0.07
N ALA A 63 0.47 -10.84 -0.45
CA ALA A 63 -0.84 -11.03 -1.06
C ALA A 63 -0.93 -10.37 -2.44
N TYR A 64 -0.24 -9.25 -2.66
CA TYR A 64 -0.27 -8.53 -3.93
C TYR A 64 1.13 -8.40 -4.57
N ILE A 65 1.15 -8.24 -5.88
CA ILE A 65 2.31 -7.77 -6.64
C ILE A 65 2.13 -6.27 -6.84
N LEU A 66 3.11 -5.50 -6.39
CA LEU A 66 3.16 -4.06 -6.60
C LEU A 66 4.08 -3.76 -7.77
N LYS A 67 3.59 -2.96 -8.70
CA LYS A 67 4.40 -2.35 -9.74
C LYS A 67 4.18 -0.84 -9.72
N VAL A 68 5.22 -0.13 -9.34
CA VAL A 68 5.22 1.32 -9.16
C VAL A 68 5.93 1.96 -10.34
N ASP A 69 5.19 2.74 -11.11
CA ASP A 69 5.69 3.68 -12.10
C ASP A 69 5.52 5.12 -11.57
N PRO A 70 6.14 6.15 -12.17
CA PRO A 70 6.10 7.51 -11.64
C PRO A 70 4.69 8.11 -11.47
N ALA A 71 3.75 7.71 -12.34
CA ALA A 71 2.37 8.22 -12.32
C ALA A 71 1.36 7.23 -11.74
N ILE A 72 1.56 5.93 -11.98
CA ILE A 72 0.58 4.88 -11.67
C ILE A 72 1.27 3.76 -10.89
N CYS A 73 0.58 3.26 -9.87
CA CYS A 73 0.90 2.07 -9.12
C CYS A 73 -0.14 1.01 -9.48
N GLU A 74 0.32 -0.12 -9.99
CA GLU A 74 -0.46 -1.31 -10.25
C GLU A 74 -0.39 -2.23 -9.03
N ILE A 75 -1.56 -2.67 -8.56
CA ILE A 75 -1.71 -3.60 -7.45
C ILE A 75 -2.45 -4.83 -7.97
N ALA A 76 -1.69 -5.85 -8.34
CA ALA A 76 -2.20 -7.11 -8.88
C ALA A 76 -2.25 -8.19 -7.80
N PRO A 77 -3.22 -9.13 -7.83
CA PRO A 77 -3.18 -10.30 -6.95
C PRO A 77 -1.91 -11.12 -7.20
N ALA A 78 -1.25 -11.58 -6.13
CA ALA A 78 -0.08 -12.47 -6.28
C ALA A 78 -0.49 -13.91 -6.66
N TYR A 79 -1.76 -14.27 -6.44
CA TYR A 79 -2.29 -15.61 -6.67
C TYR A 79 -3.56 -15.54 -7.52
N GLU A 80 -3.61 -16.29 -8.63
CA GLU A 80 -4.78 -16.35 -9.52
C GLU A 80 -6.07 -16.81 -8.79
N GLU A 81 -5.93 -17.58 -7.70
CA GLU A 81 -7.04 -18.08 -6.89
C GLU A 81 -7.76 -16.98 -6.07
N GLN A 82 -7.17 -15.79 -5.92
CA GLN A 82 -7.83 -14.66 -5.25
C GLN A 82 -9.03 -14.13 -6.04
N GLY A 83 -9.07 -14.35 -7.37
CA GLY A 83 -10.17 -13.90 -8.22
C GLY A 83 -10.38 -12.38 -8.23
N GLU A 84 -9.39 -11.63 -7.75
CA GLU A 84 -9.40 -10.16 -7.72
C GLU A 84 -8.86 -9.60 -9.05
N GLU A 85 -9.43 -8.48 -9.51
CA GLU A 85 -8.92 -7.79 -10.70
C GLU A 85 -7.66 -6.98 -10.37
N ILE A 86 -6.83 -6.72 -11.37
CA ILE A 86 -5.72 -5.78 -11.27
C ILE A 86 -6.29 -4.38 -11.12
N VAL A 87 -5.78 -3.62 -10.16
CA VAL A 87 -6.23 -2.25 -9.88
C VAL A 87 -5.07 -1.29 -10.07
N TRP A 88 -5.36 -0.15 -10.72
CA TRP A 88 -4.38 0.90 -10.96
C TRP A 88 -4.78 2.14 -10.18
N VAL A 89 -3.85 2.65 -9.38
CA VAL A 89 -4.03 3.86 -8.57
C VAL A 89 -2.93 4.86 -8.87
N PRO A 90 -3.14 6.17 -8.65
CA PRO A 90 -2.05 7.13 -8.69
C PRO A 90 -0.93 6.77 -7.70
N SER A 91 0.33 6.75 -8.15
CA SER A 91 1.48 6.45 -7.27
C SER A 91 1.57 7.42 -6.09
N SER A 92 1.16 8.68 -6.30
CA SER A 92 1.06 9.68 -5.24
C SER A 92 0.03 9.34 -4.17
N GLU A 93 -1.07 8.69 -4.52
CA GLU A 93 -2.09 8.27 -3.56
C GLU A 93 -1.63 7.05 -2.75
N PHE A 94 -1.03 6.06 -3.42
CA PHE A 94 -0.40 4.93 -2.72
C PHE A 94 0.65 5.41 -1.71
N ARG A 95 1.50 6.35 -2.14
CA ARG A 95 2.50 7.00 -1.27
C ARG A 95 1.84 7.70 -0.08
N ALA A 96 0.80 8.49 -0.31
CA ALA A 96 0.09 9.21 0.76
C ALA A 96 -0.51 8.24 1.79
N ALA A 97 -1.09 7.14 1.32
CA ALA A 97 -1.62 6.08 2.16
C ALA A 97 -0.52 5.41 2.99
N LEU A 98 0.62 5.08 2.38
CA LEU A 98 1.75 4.45 3.07
C LEU A 98 2.36 5.37 4.14
N VAL A 99 2.51 6.67 3.85
CA VAL A 99 2.95 7.67 4.84
C VAL A 99 1.99 7.75 6.02
N ALA A 100 0.69 7.74 5.76
CA ALA A 100 -0.32 7.79 6.80
C ALA A 100 -0.36 6.50 7.62
N TRP A 101 -0.14 5.35 7.00
CA TRP A 101 -0.05 4.04 7.65
C TRP A 101 1.11 4.00 8.64
N ILE A 102 2.30 4.41 8.22
CA ILE A 102 3.48 4.54 9.08
C ILE A 102 3.18 5.39 10.32
N LYS A 103 2.57 6.56 10.13
CA LYS A 103 2.18 7.45 11.23
C LYS A 103 1.15 6.83 12.17
N GLN A 104 0.25 5.99 11.66
CA GLN A 104 -0.73 5.29 12.49
C GLN A 104 -0.05 4.22 13.35
N MET A 105 0.85 3.42 12.78
CA MET A 105 1.63 2.42 13.52
C MET A 105 2.45 3.05 14.65
N ASP A 106 3.09 4.19 14.39
CA ASP A 106 3.85 4.94 15.40
C ASP A 106 2.96 5.40 16.58
N LYS A 107 1.72 5.82 16.30
CA LYS A 107 0.76 6.26 17.33
C LYS A 107 0.17 5.12 18.14
N SER A 108 0.00 3.94 17.54
CA SER A 108 -0.53 2.76 18.24
C SER A 108 0.46 2.11 19.21
N THR A 109 1.74 2.52 19.14
CA THR A 109 2.80 2.03 20.04
C THR A 109 3.08 2.99 21.20
N GLY A 110 2.39 4.13 21.27
CA GLY A 110 2.58 5.20 22.26
C GLY A 110 1.53 5.23 23.38
#